data_AF-A0A7S3UMQ5-F1
#
_entry.id   AF-A0A7S3UMQ5-F1
#
_cell.length_a   1.000
_cell.length_b   1.000
_cell.length_c   1.000
_cell.angle_alpha   90.00
_cell.angle_beta   90.00
_cell.angle_gamma   90.00
#
_symmetry.space_group_name_H-M   'P 1'
#
loop_
_entity.id
_entity.type
_entity.pdbx_description
1 polymer ?
#
loop_
_entity_poly.entity_id
_entity_poly.type
_entity_poly.pdbx_seq_one_letter_code
_entity_poly.pdbx_strand_id
1 'polypeptide(L)'
;SDDLQVDFEYFEPQEVDYHSVRSFLVKIFGEGPPVPSEIADSVVSQKVVGTTIKTEGVESEDCLGFMTVFSPALVGDTTWMKDCCSVLRAAAAKHSEES
;
A
#
# COMPACT_ATOMS: atom_id res chain seq x y z
N SER A 1 -34.85 -15.43 5.08
CA SER A 1 -33.43 -15.12 4.91
C SER A 1 -33.32 -13.64 5.14
N ASP A 2 -32.50 -13.22 6.09
CA ASP A 2 -32.13 -11.81 6.19
C ASP A 2 -30.89 -11.66 5.32
N ASP A 3 -30.98 -10.87 4.25
CA ASP A 3 -29.88 -10.71 3.30
C ASP A 3 -28.93 -9.64 3.87
N LEU A 4 -27.69 -10.03 4.19
CA LEU A 4 -26.66 -9.11 4.66
C LEU A 4 -26.20 -8.25 3.48
N GLN A 5 -26.54 -6.95 3.50
CA GLN A 5 -26.01 -5.99 2.53
C GLN A 5 -24.65 -5.49 2.99
N VAL A 6 -23.62 -5.70 2.18
CA VAL A 6 -22.27 -5.19 2.39
C VAL A 6 -21.95 -4.26 1.23
N ASP A 7 -21.77 -2.98 1.54
CA ASP A 7 -21.42 -1.97 0.55
C ASP A 7 -19.91 -1.73 0.57
N PHE A 8 -19.27 -1.78 -0.60
CA PHE A 8 -17.86 -1.46 -0.75
C PHE A 8 -17.72 -0.03 -1.24
N GLU A 9 -17.20 0.81 -0.36
CA GLU A 9 -16.97 2.23 -0.64
C GLU A 9 -15.49 2.50 -0.91
N TYR A 10 -15.24 3.52 -1.73
CA TYR A 10 -13.92 3.86 -2.24
C TYR A 10 -13.56 5.27 -1.80
N PHE A 11 -12.42 5.42 -1.12
CA PHE A 11 -11.98 6.69 -0.56
C PHE A 11 -10.56 7.03 -0.99
N GLU A 12 -10.21 8.31 -0.95
CA GLU A 12 -8.80 8.71 -1.02
C GLU A 12 -8.08 8.22 0.24
N PRO A 13 -6.79 7.85 0.16
CA PRO A 13 -6.00 7.54 1.35
C PRO A 13 -5.96 8.70 2.34
N GLN A 14 -6.11 8.39 3.63
CA GLN A 14 -6.09 9.35 4.74
C GLN A 14 -5.23 8.85 5.89
N GLU A 15 -4.91 9.73 6.85
CA GLU A 15 -4.08 9.36 8.02
C GLU A 15 -4.65 8.18 8.81
N VAL A 16 -5.98 8.05 8.89
CA VAL A 16 -6.68 6.94 9.53
C VAL A 16 -6.36 5.57 8.91
N ASP A 17 -5.92 5.54 7.63
CA ASP A 17 -5.61 4.31 6.90
C ASP A 17 -4.21 3.75 7.22
N TYR A 18 -3.37 4.50 7.93
CA TYR A 18 -1.96 4.20 8.11
C TYR A 18 -1.72 2.77 8.61
N HIS A 19 -2.46 2.35 9.64
CA HIS A 19 -2.27 1.05 10.27
C HIS A 19 -2.66 -0.11 9.34
N SER A 20 -3.75 0.04 8.59
CA SER A 20 -4.18 -0.96 7.59
C SER A 20 -3.20 -1.03 6.43
N VAL A 21 -2.79 0.11 5.87
CA VAL A 21 -1.81 0.20 4.78
C VAL A 21 -0.48 -0.43 5.20
N ARG A 22 0.05 -0.09 6.38
CA ARG A 22 1.27 -0.70 6.92
C ARG A 22 1.12 -2.21 7.06
N SER A 23 -0.03 -2.67 7.57
CA SER A 23 -0.27 -4.11 7.76
C SER A 23 -0.29 -4.88 6.45
N PHE A 24 -0.82 -4.29 5.37
CA PHE A 24 -0.72 -4.88 4.03
C PHE A 24 0.72 -4.92 3.52
N LEU A 25 1.48 -3.83 3.70
CA LEU A 25 2.87 -3.75 3.27
C LEU A 25 3.77 -4.74 4.02
N VAL A 26 3.56 -4.94 5.32
CA VAL A 26 4.26 -5.99 6.10
C VAL A 26 3.95 -7.39 5.55
N LYS A 27 2.72 -7.65 5.10
CA LYS A 27 2.38 -8.95 4.47
C LYS A 27 3.10 -9.16 3.13
N ILE A 28 3.44 -8.08 2.41
CA ILE A 28 4.11 -8.13 1.10
C ILE A 28 5.64 -8.20 1.25
N PHE A 29 6.22 -7.33 2.07
CA PHE A 29 7.66 -7.13 2.18
C PHE A 29 8.30 -7.72 3.45
N GLY A 30 7.48 -8.16 4.42
CA GLY A 30 7.94 -8.45 5.77
C GLY A 30 8.25 -7.17 6.55
N GLU A 31 8.99 -7.28 7.66
CA GLU A 31 9.42 -6.11 8.44
C GLU A 31 10.77 -5.52 7.98
N GLY A 32 11.41 -6.13 6.99
CA GLY A 32 12.70 -5.69 6.46
C GLY A 32 12.58 -4.59 5.40
N PRO A 33 13.71 -4.16 4.83
CA PRO A 33 13.71 -3.25 3.69
C PRO A 33 12.96 -3.85 2.48
N PRO A 34 12.11 -3.07 1.78
CA PRO A 34 11.77 -1.67 2.06
C PRO A 34 10.88 -1.53 3.30
N VAL A 35 11.22 -0.58 4.19
CA VAL A 35 10.57 -0.44 5.50
C VAL A 35 9.07 -0.10 5.33
N PRO A 36 8.14 -0.99 5.76
CA PRO A 36 6.71 -0.80 5.51
C PRO A 36 6.13 0.51 6.07
N SER A 37 6.65 0.97 7.21
CA SER A 37 6.21 2.22 7.84
C SER A 37 6.49 3.44 6.95
N GLU A 38 7.67 3.53 6.32
CA GLU A 38 8.03 4.66 5.46
C GLU A 38 7.16 4.73 4.19
N ILE A 39 6.82 3.56 3.65
CA ILE A 39 5.91 3.47 2.50
C ILE A 39 4.50 3.86 2.96
N ALA A 40 4.02 3.35 4.10
CA ALA A 40 2.69 3.67 4.62
C ALA A 40 2.52 5.18 4.89
N ASP A 41 3.52 5.82 5.52
CA ASP A 41 3.58 7.27 5.70
C ASP A 41 3.51 7.99 4.35
N SER A 42 4.25 7.49 3.37
CA SER A 42 4.24 8.04 2.01
C SER A 42 2.86 7.92 1.39
N VAL A 43 2.13 6.80 1.54
CA VAL A 43 0.77 6.60 0.99
C VAL A 43 -0.23 7.57 1.60
N VAL A 44 -0.32 7.65 2.93
CA VAL A 44 -1.35 8.47 3.60
C VAL A 44 -1.06 9.97 3.52
N SER A 45 0.20 10.35 3.24
CA SER A 45 0.58 11.75 3.03
C SER A 45 0.43 12.23 1.58
N GLN A 46 0.20 11.33 0.60
CA GLN A 46 -0.08 11.77 -0.77
C GLN A 46 -1.48 12.35 -0.86
N LYS A 47 -1.60 13.56 -1.42
CA LYS A 47 -2.93 14.08 -1.76
C LYS A 47 -3.42 13.46 -3.07
N VAL A 48 -4.56 12.78 -3.02
CA VAL A 48 -5.39 12.35 -4.18
C VAL A 48 -4.75 11.26 -5.08
N VAL A 49 -3.71 10.56 -4.63
CA VAL A 49 -3.11 9.47 -5.43
C VAL A 49 -3.29 8.12 -4.75
N GLY A 50 -4.40 7.48 -5.12
CA GLY A 50 -4.72 6.13 -4.66
C GLY A 50 -6.19 5.98 -4.30
N THR A 51 -6.53 4.79 -3.82
CA THR A 51 -7.88 4.46 -3.36
C THR A 51 -7.78 3.43 -2.24
N THR A 52 -8.54 3.63 -1.16
CA THR A 52 -8.82 2.61 -0.13
C THR A 52 -10.23 2.08 -0.32
N ILE A 53 -10.45 0.81 0.06
CA ILE A 53 -11.75 0.16 -0.02
C ILE A 53 -12.20 -0.19 1.40
N LYS A 54 -13.39 0.25 1.81
CA LYS A 54 -13.94 0.07 3.17
C LYS A 54 -15.43 -0.27 3.12
N THR A 55 -15.94 -0.88 4.20
CA THR A 55 -17.39 -1.17 4.38
C THR A 55 -18.05 -0.33 5.47
N GLU A 56 -17.25 0.23 6.39
CA GLU A 56 -17.71 0.96 7.57
C GLU A 56 -17.58 2.49 7.41
N GLY A 57 -17.50 2.98 6.17
CA GLY A 57 -17.34 4.39 5.84
C GLY A 57 -15.91 4.95 5.95
N VAL A 58 -15.77 6.25 5.66
CA VAL A 58 -14.46 6.91 5.47
C VAL A 58 -13.60 6.99 6.73
N GLU A 59 -14.22 7.14 7.91
CA GLU A 59 -13.53 7.28 9.20
C GLU A 59 -13.04 5.95 9.78
N SER A 60 -13.35 4.82 9.12
CA SER A 60 -12.89 3.51 9.57
C SER A 60 -11.40 3.33 9.32
N GLU A 61 -10.66 2.84 10.32
CA GLU A 61 -9.25 2.43 10.19
C GLU A 61 -9.12 1.13 9.38
N ASP A 62 -10.19 0.34 9.29
CA ASP A 62 -10.19 -0.99 8.68
C ASP A 62 -10.39 -0.90 7.16
N CYS A 63 -9.26 -0.89 6.44
CA CYS A 63 -9.28 -1.02 4.98
C CYS A 63 -9.31 -2.50 4.60
N LEU A 64 -10.15 -2.85 3.62
CA LEU A 64 -10.15 -4.16 2.98
C LEU A 64 -9.08 -4.28 1.89
N GLY A 65 -8.66 -3.15 1.34
CA GLY A 65 -7.58 -3.06 0.37
C GLY A 65 -7.24 -1.62 0.05
N PHE A 66 -6.10 -1.42 -0.60
CA PHE A 66 -5.71 -0.12 -1.12
C PHE A 66 -4.90 -0.27 -2.42
N MET A 67 -4.90 0.79 -3.22
CA MET A 67 -4.05 0.95 -4.39
C MET A 67 -3.47 2.36 -4.38
N THR A 68 -2.22 2.51 -4.82
CA THR A 68 -1.54 3.81 -4.91
C THR A 68 -0.56 3.80 -6.08
N VAL A 69 -0.15 4.99 -6.52
CA VAL A 69 0.85 5.17 -7.58
C VAL A 69 1.88 6.18 -7.10
N PHE A 70 3.15 5.79 -7.13
CA PHE A 70 4.25 6.69 -6.80
C PHE A 70 4.93 7.20 -8.07
N SER A 71 5.03 8.52 -8.21
CA SER A 71 5.87 9.13 -9.24
C SER A 71 7.34 9.07 -8.82
N PRO A 72 8.25 8.47 -9.61
CA PRO A 72 9.68 8.49 -9.32
C PRO A 72 10.26 9.89 -9.19
N ALA A 73 9.66 10.91 -9.81
CA ALA A 73 10.10 12.30 -9.66
C ALA A 73 9.87 12.86 -8.23
N LEU A 74 8.93 12.30 -7.48
CA LEU A 74 8.59 12.75 -6.11
C LEU A 74 9.30 11.91 -5.05
N VAL A 75 9.49 10.62 -5.30
CA VAL A 75 9.99 9.67 -4.29
C VAL A 75 11.27 8.96 -4.70
N GLY A 76 11.84 9.27 -5.87
CA GLY A 76 13.00 8.55 -6.42
C GLY A 76 14.25 8.60 -5.55
N ASP A 77 14.39 9.63 -4.72
CA ASP A 77 15.51 9.78 -3.80
C ASP A 77 15.30 9.13 -2.42
N THR A 78 14.07 8.70 -2.09
CA THR A 78 13.79 8.05 -0.80
C THR A 78 14.46 6.68 -0.72
N THR A 79 14.83 6.29 0.51
CA THR A 79 15.45 4.99 0.77
C THR A 79 14.49 3.86 0.41
N TRP A 80 13.23 3.93 0.85
CA TRP A 80 12.24 2.90 0.55
C TRP A 80 12.00 2.68 -0.95
N MET A 81 12.06 3.72 -1.79
CA MET A 81 11.85 3.57 -3.24
C MET A 81 13.03 2.84 -3.91
N LYS A 82 14.26 3.13 -3.45
CA LYS A 82 15.48 2.44 -3.90
C LYS A 82 15.45 0.97 -3.47
N ASP A 83 15.02 0.70 -2.23
CA ASP A 83 14.87 -0.66 -1.70
C ASP A 83 13.79 -1.44 -2.44
N CYS A 84 12.62 -0.85 -2.70
CA CYS A 84 11.58 -1.43 -3.55
C CYS A 84 12.12 -1.83 -4.92
N CYS A 85 12.84 -0.92 -5.60
CA CYS A 85 13.44 -1.22 -6.89
C CYS A 85 14.46 -2.37 -6.81
N SER A 86 15.23 -2.45 -5.71
CA SER A 86 16.18 -3.55 -5.47
C SER A 86 15.47 -4.89 -5.36
N VAL A 87 14.43 -4.97 -4.51
CA VAL A 87 13.63 -6.19 -4.29
C VAL A 87 12.95 -6.63 -5.59
N LEU A 88 12.33 -5.71 -6.32
CA LEU A 88 11.64 -6.03 -7.57
C LEU A 88 12.62 -6.52 -8.65
N ARG A 89 13.81 -5.93 -8.75
CA ARG A 89 14.86 -6.40 -9.69
C ARG A 89 15.37 -7.79 -9.32
N ALA A 90 15.60 -8.05 -8.03
CA ALA A 90 16.04 -9.36 -7.56
C ALA A 90 14.99 -10.45 -7.85
N ALA A 91 13.71 -10.15 -7.60
CA ALA A 91 12.61 -11.05 -7.91
C ALA A 91 12.50 -11.35 -9.41
N ALA A 92 12.66 -10.33 -10.27
CA ALA A 92 12.64 -10.50 -11.73
C ALA A 92 13.82 -11.35 -12.24
N ALA A 93 15.03 -11.13 -11.71
CA ALA A 93 16.20 -11.91 -12.09
C ALA A 93 16.03 -13.40 -11.75
N LYS A 94 15.53 -13.72 -10.56
CA LYS A 94 15.24 -15.10 -10.15
C LYS A 94 14.24 -15.79 -11.08
N HIS A 95 13.20 -15.07 -11.53
CA HIS A 95 12.19 -15.64 -12.42
C HIS A 95 12.74 -15.94 -13.83
N SER A 96 13.76 -15.18 -14.28
CA SER A 96 14.44 -15.45 -15.55
C SER A 96 15.39 -16.66 -15.52
N GLU A 97 15.82 -17.10 -14.33
CA GLU A 97 16.66 -18.29 -14.16
C GLU A 97 15.84 -19.59 -14.01
N GLU A 98 14.55 -19.47 -13.69
CA GLU A 98 13.60 -20.59 -13.53
C GLU A 98 12.76 -20.88 -14.81
N SER A 99 12.91 -20.05 -15.86
CA SER A 99 12.21 -20.18 -17.17
C SER A 99 13.11 -20.71 -18.27
#